data_AF-A0A2U3L8K5-F1
#
_entry.id   AF-A0A2U3L8K5-F1
#
_cell.length_a   1.000
_cell.length_b   1.000
_cell.length_c   1.000
_cell.angle_alpha   90.00
_cell.angle_beta   90.00
_cell.angle_gamma   90.00
#
_symmetry.space_group_name_H-M   'P 1'
#
loop_
_entity.id
_entity.type
_entity.pdbx_description
1 polymer ?
#
loop_
_entity_poly.entity_id
_entity_poly.type
_entity_poly.pdbx_seq_one_letter_code
_entity_poly.pdbx_strand_id
1 'polypeptide(L)'
;MAEIGKVNPTLEAAKSAPTGAVDATKYVGTPAVGTSKAAAAAGVAGTVPSTEIDRRRRRFVWTMVTGFLTAWFLAFFRFFLPRTLFEPNSLFKIGYPTEYALGVDTKWQQKYRIWVDRTPDRLFVIYARCTHLGCTPDWKPSENKFKCPCHGSGYDSEGINFEGPAPRPMDRARIELAPDGQILVDTSKLYSWPKGQPTHFNDPGAFLTGV
;
A
#
# COMPACT_ATOMS: atom_id res chain seq x y z
N MET A 1 53.97 0.85 15.85
CA MET A 1 54.65 -0.45 15.77
C MET A 1 53.73 -1.51 16.37
N ALA A 2 53.71 -2.69 15.72
CA ALA A 2 52.91 -3.90 15.96
C ALA A 2 51.44 -3.83 15.47
N GLU A 3 51.06 -4.37 14.31
CA GLU A 3 51.03 -5.78 13.78
C GLU A 3 49.88 -6.62 14.36
N ILE A 4 48.87 -7.01 13.54
CA ILE A 4 48.73 -8.18 12.63
C ILE A 4 48.47 -9.51 13.36
N GLY A 5 47.49 -10.28 12.83
CA GLY A 5 47.38 -11.75 12.98
C GLY A 5 46.21 -12.16 13.87
N LYS A 6 45.01 -12.50 13.39
CA LYS A 6 44.61 -13.64 12.55
C LYS A 6 45.08 -15.01 13.07
N VAL A 7 44.06 -15.87 13.24
CA VAL A 7 44.01 -17.36 13.27
C VAL A 7 44.69 -18.08 14.43
N ASN A 8 43.96 -19.01 15.08
CA ASN A 8 44.35 -20.42 15.13
C ASN A 8 43.26 -21.35 15.73
N PRO A 9 43.38 -22.69 15.53
CA PRO A 9 42.27 -23.56 15.12
C PRO A 9 42.06 -24.78 16.06
N THR A 10 41.16 -25.70 15.66
CA THR A 10 41.12 -27.16 15.94
C THR A 10 41.14 -27.64 17.41
N LEU A 11 40.05 -28.23 17.89
CA LEU A 11 39.77 -29.69 17.90
C LEU A 11 40.75 -30.55 18.73
N GLU A 12 40.19 -31.07 19.82
CA GLU A 12 40.28 -32.43 20.35
C GLU A 12 41.51 -32.94 21.14
N ALA A 13 41.14 -33.51 22.30
CA ALA A 13 41.53 -34.82 22.83
C ALA A 13 42.66 -34.91 23.89
N ALA A 14 42.18 -35.09 25.13
CA ALA A 14 42.26 -36.33 25.91
C ALA A 14 43.28 -36.46 27.08
N LYS A 15 42.76 -37.18 28.09
CA LYS A 15 43.38 -37.85 29.26
C LYS A 15 43.67 -36.91 30.45
N SER A 16 43.36 -37.24 31.70
CA SER A 16 43.01 -38.52 32.36
C SER A 16 42.40 -38.24 33.76
N ALA A 17 41.44 -39.07 34.16
CA ALA A 17 40.92 -39.23 35.54
C ALA A 17 42.01 -39.74 36.52
N PRO A 18 41.77 -40.00 37.83
CA PRO A 18 40.55 -39.89 38.66
C PRO A 18 40.82 -39.05 39.94
N THR A 19 39.88 -38.69 40.82
CA THR A 19 39.17 -39.54 41.79
C THR A 19 38.17 -38.67 42.56
N GLY A 20 36.94 -39.15 42.76
CA GLY A 20 35.94 -38.49 43.59
C GLY A 20 34.57 -39.12 43.36
N ALA A 21 34.29 -40.17 44.14
CA ALA A 21 33.10 -41.00 44.13
C ALA A 21 31.78 -40.22 44.09
N VAL A 22 30.80 -40.69 43.30
CA VAL A 22 29.58 -41.36 43.78
C VAL A 22 28.80 -41.97 42.61
N ASP A 23 28.21 -43.14 42.87
CA ASP A 23 27.91 -44.23 41.95
C ASP A 23 26.69 -44.08 41.02
N ALA A 24 26.81 -44.80 39.91
CA ALA A 24 25.86 -44.93 38.82
C ALA A 24 24.52 -45.59 39.24
N THR A 25 23.41 -44.91 38.97
CA THR A 25 22.12 -45.61 38.77
C THR A 25 22.06 -46.17 37.36
N LYS A 26 22.75 -47.31 37.22
CA LYS A 26 22.66 -48.24 36.11
C LYS A 26 21.28 -48.89 36.14
N TYR A 27 20.64 -48.91 34.97
CA TYR A 27 19.64 -49.89 34.58
C TYR A 27 20.00 -51.30 35.08
N VAL A 28 19.11 -51.93 35.86
CA VAL A 28 19.16 -53.37 36.14
C VAL A 28 17.73 -53.89 36.28
N GLY A 29 17.42 -54.94 35.50
CA GLY A 29 16.21 -55.76 35.62
C GLY A 29 16.07 -56.41 37.01
N THR A 30 15.02 -57.15 37.32
CA THR A 30 14.83 -58.60 37.11
C THR A 30 13.42 -58.94 37.68
N PRO A 31 12.79 -60.12 37.47
CA PRO A 31 13.20 -61.26 36.65
C PRO A 31 12.11 -61.77 35.69
N ALA A 32 12.56 -62.53 34.68
CA ALA A 32 11.72 -63.49 33.99
C ALA A 32 11.73 -64.81 34.77
N VAL A 33 10.58 -65.29 35.25
CA VAL A 33 10.18 -66.71 35.43
C VAL A 33 8.67 -66.67 35.70
N GLY A 34 7.75 -67.39 35.08
CA GLY A 34 7.78 -68.48 34.12
C GLY A 34 6.36 -69.02 33.99
N THR A 35 6.15 -69.78 32.91
CA THR A 35 5.14 -70.84 32.74
C THR A 35 3.65 -70.46 32.79
N SER A 36 3.03 -70.63 31.62
CA SER A 36 1.76 -71.33 31.40
C SER A 36 0.51 -70.89 32.18
N LYS A 37 -0.44 -70.34 31.41
CA LYS A 37 -1.80 -70.91 31.28
C LYS A 37 -2.53 -71.23 32.60
N ALA A 38 -2.84 -70.22 33.43
CA ALA A 38 -3.99 -70.25 34.36
C ALA A 38 -4.04 -69.00 35.25
N ALA A 39 -4.48 -67.86 34.69
CA ALA A 39 -5.11 -66.79 35.47
C ALA A 39 -6.05 -66.02 34.54
N ALA A 40 -6.93 -66.77 33.88
CA ALA A 40 -8.08 -66.21 33.21
C ALA A 40 -9.18 -65.92 34.25
N ALA A 41 -10.02 -64.94 33.90
CA ALA A 41 -11.33 -64.63 34.48
C ALA A 41 -11.36 -63.69 35.71
N ALA A 42 -11.31 -62.38 35.46
CA ALA A 42 -12.35 -61.44 35.90
C ALA A 42 -12.03 -59.98 35.52
N GLY A 43 -12.81 -59.42 34.58
CA GLY A 43 -13.32 -58.06 34.73
C GLY A 43 -12.44 -56.86 34.37
N VAL A 44 -11.99 -56.76 33.11
CA VAL A 44 -11.96 -55.45 32.44
C VAL A 44 -12.52 -55.66 31.05
N ALA A 45 -13.79 -55.31 30.88
CA ALA A 45 -14.45 -55.34 29.58
C ALA A 45 -13.71 -54.35 28.66
N GLY A 46 -12.87 -54.88 27.78
CA GLY A 46 -12.28 -54.11 26.70
C GLY A 46 -13.40 -53.57 25.83
N THR A 47 -13.59 -52.25 25.83
CA THR A 47 -14.36 -51.57 24.82
C THR A 47 -13.60 -51.73 23.51
N VAL A 48 -14.03 -52.70 22.70
CA VAL A 48 -13.63 -52.80 21.30
C VAL A 48 -13.90 -51.42 20.68
N PRO A 49 -12.91 -50.71 20.13
CA PRO A 49 -13.18 -49.44 19.47
C PRO A 49 -14.08 -49.77 18.28
N SER A 50 -15.35 -49.38 18.36
CA SER A 50 -16.28 -49.58 17.27
C SER A 50 -15.72 -48.84 16.06
N THR A 51 -15.44 -49.59 15.00
CA THR A 51 -15.04 -49.07 13.68
C THR A 51 -16.23 -48.45 12.93
N GLU A 52 -17.33 -48.21 13.63
CA GLU A 52 -18.55 -47.64 13.08
C GLU A 52 -18.43 -46.11 13.07
N ILE A 53 -18.16 -45.56 11.90
CA ILE A 53 -18.09 -44.11 11.69
C ILE A 53 -19.47 -43.52 11.95
N ASP A 54 -19.60 -42.72 13.02
CA ASP A 54 -20.80 -41.91 13.27
C ASP A 54 -21.00 -40.90 12.12
N ARG A 55 -21.88 -41.27 11.19
CA ARG A 55 -22.20 -40.46 10.01
C ARG A 55 -22.85 -39.14 10.39
N ARG A 56 -23.55 -39.05 11.53
CA ARG A 56 -24.19 -37.81 11.99
C ARG A 56 -23.14 -36.84 12.51
N ARG A 57 -22.20 -37.30 13.33
CA ARG A 57 -21.04 -36.49 13.79
C ARG A 57 -20.17 -36.06 12.61
N ARG A 58 -19.85 -36.96 11.68
CA ARG A 58 -19.06 -36.63 10.49
C ARG A 58 -19.75 -35.59 9.62
N ARG A 59 -21.07 -35.72 9.38
CA ARG A 59 -21.85 -34.71 8.64
C ARG A 59 -21.81 -33.36 9.34
N PHE A 60 -22.03 -33.32 10.65
CA PHE A 60 -21.98 -32.08 11.43
C PHE A 60 -20.62 -31.37 11.31
N VAL A 61 -19.52 -32.10 11.49
CA VAL A 61 -18.16 -31.55 11.36
C VAL A 61 -17.91 -31.02 9.95
N TRP A 62 -18.26 -31.77 8.91
CA TRP A 62 -18.08 -31.32 7.53
C TRP A 62 -18.92 -30.09 7.21
N THR A 63 -20.18 -30.01 7.67
CA THR A 63 -21.01 -28.81 7.48
C THR A 63 -20.37 -27.55 8.08
N MET A 64 -19.80 -27.65 9.28
CA MET A 64 -19.11 -26.51 9.91
C MET A 64 -17.85 -26.11 9.16
N VAL A 65 -17.05 -27.09 8.72
CA VAL A 65 -15.83 -26.84 7.94
C VAL A 65 -16.15 -26.17 6.61
N THR A 66 -17.15 -26.68 5.87
CA THR A 66 -17.53 -26.09 4.57
C THR A 66 -18.12 -24.69 4.75
N GLY A 67 -18.92 -24.46 5.80
CA GLY A 67 -19.44 -23.13 6.12
C GLY A 67 -18.33 -22.12 6.42
N PHE A 68 -17.34 -22.50 7.25
CA PHE A 68 -16.18 -21.68 7.55
C PHE A 68 -15.36 -21.36 6.29
N LEU A 69 -15.02 -22.38 5.49
CA LEU A 69 -14.24 -22.19 4.27
C LEU A 69 -14.98 -21.32 3.24
N THR A 70 -16.31 -21.48 3.12
CA THR A 70 -17.13 -20.65 2.23
C THR A 70 -17.14 -19.19 2.69
N ALA A 71 -17.31 -18.93 3.99
CA ALA A 71 -17.27 -17.57 4.52
C ALA A 71 -15.91 -16.88 4.29
N TRP A 72 -14.81 -17.61 4.51
CA TRP A 72 -13.46 -17.12 4.25
C TRP A 72 -13.20 -16.89 2.76
N PHE A 73 -13.67 -17.78 1.90
CA PHE A 73 -13.58 -17.61 0.45
C PHE A 73 -14.33 -16.36 -0.01
N LEU A 74 -15.58 -16.16 0.44
CA LEU A 74 -16.35 -14.96 0.10
C LEU A 74 -15.68 -13.68 0.64
N ALA A 75 -15.11 -13.70 1.85
CA ALA A 75 -14.36 -12.57 2.39
C ALA A 75 -13.08 -12.26 1.58
N PHE A 76 -12.37 -13.29 1.14
CA PHE A 76 -11.23 -13.16 0.23
C PHE A 76 -11.65 -12.55 -1.11
N PHE A 77 -12.76 -12.98 -1.72
CA PHE A 77 -13.24 -12.38 -2.96
C PHE A 77 -13.78 -10.96 -2.76
N ARG A 78 -14.42 -10.68 -1.63
CA ARG A 78 -14.85 -9.33 -1.22
C ARG A 78 -13.69 -8.37 -1.10
N PHE A 79 -12.49 -8.84 -0.75
CA PHE A 79 -11.27 -8.02 -0.71
C PHE A 79 -10.84 -7.55 -2.11
N PHE A 80 -11.03 -8.37 -3.16
CA PHE A 80 -10.76 -7.96 -4.55
C PHE A 80 -11.81 -7.02 -5.13
N LEU A 81 -12.99 -6.94 -4.51
CA LEU A 81 -13.99 -5.95 -4.90
C LEU A 81 -13.63 -4.61 -4.24
N PRO A 82 -13.25 -3.58 -5.02
CA PRO A 82 -12.96 -2.28 -4.46
C PRO A 82 -14.21 -1.75 -3.76
N ARG A 83 -14.08 -1.44 -2.47
CA ARG A 83 -15.12 -0.65 -1.80
C ARG A 83 -15.11 0.72 -2.44
N THR A 84 -16.25 1.19 -2.92
CA THR A 84 -16.42 2.53 -3.47
C THR A 84 -16.07 3.53 -2.38
N LEU A 85 -14.82 4.00 -2.41
CA LEU A 85 -14.40 5.18 -1.68
C LEU A 85 -15.13 6.35 -2.35
N PHE A 86 -15.83 7.15 -1.56
CA PHE A 86 -16.42 8.38 -2.02
C PHE A 86 -15.31 9.26 -2.60
N GLU A 87 -15.23 9.33 -3.93
CA GLU A 87 -14.43 10.31 -4.63
C GLU A 87 -14.87 11.69 -4.11
N PRO A 88 -13.96 12.55 -3.63
CA PRO A 88 -14.36 13.91 -3.27
C PRO A 88 -15.04 14.55 -4.47
N ASN A 89 -16.07 15.37 -4.22
CA ASN A 89 -16.80 16.05 -5.29
C ASN A 89 -15.80 16.67 -6.28
N SER A 90 -15.86 16.25 -7.54
CA SER A 90 -15.03 16.81 -8.61
C SER A 90 -15.31 18.29 -8.84
N LEU A 91 -16.47 18.75 -8.38
CA LEU A 91 -16.92 20.12 -8.33
C LEU A 91 -16.71 20.70 -6.94
N PHE A 92 -15.84 21.69 -6.82
CA PHE A 92 -15.62 22.39 -5.55
C PHE A 92 -15.31 23.86 -5.78
N LYS A 93 -15.61 24.68 -4.77
CA LYS A 93 -15.34 26.12 -4.79
C LYS A 93 -14.00 26.41 -4.15
N ILE A 94 -13.26 27.34 -4.74
CA ILE A 94 -11.93 27.76 -4.25
C ILE A 94 -11.92 29.21 -3.75
N GLY A 95 -13.07 29.85 -3.52
CA GLY A 95 -13.15 31.24 -3.07
C GLY A 95 -13.16 32.24 -4.23
N TYR A 96 -12.85 33.50 -3.94
CA TYR A 96 -12.95 34.59 -4.92
C TYR A 96 -11.66 34.77 -5.72
N PRO A 97 -11.75 35.18 -7.00
CA PRO A 97 -10.57 35.48 -7.81
C PRO A 97 -9.63 36.55 -7.20
N THR A 98 -10.20 37.51 -6.45
CA THR A 98 -9.46 38.59 -5.80
C THR A 98 -8.58 38.14 -4.63
N GLU A 99 -8.83 36.96 -4.07
CA GLU A 99 -8.02 36.39 -2.97
C GLU A 99 -6.66 35.87 -3.45
N TYR A 100 -6.50 35.64 -4.76
CA TYR A 100 -5.29 35.10 -5.34
C TYR A 100 -4.34 36.22 -5.76
N ALA A 101 -3.11 36.21 -5.25
CA ALA A 101 -2.05 37.09 -5.73
C ALA A 101 -1.58 36.67 -7.13
N LEU A 102 -0.86 37.56 -7.82
CA LEU A 102 -0.25 37.22 -9.11
C LEU A 102 0.80 36.11 -8.91
N GLY A 103 0.73 35.10 -9.78
CA GLY A 103 1.55 33.89 -9.75
C GLY A 103 0.82 32.66 -9.21
N VAL A 104 1.61 31.65 -8.86
CA VAL A 104 1.13 30.32 -8.46
C VAL A 104 0.83 30.27 -6.96
N ASP A 105 -0.43 29.98 -6.63
CA ASP A 105 -0.90 29.71 -5.28
C ASP A 105 -0.89 28.20 -4.96
N THR A 106 -0.33 27.87 -3.79
CA THR A 106 -0.10 26.49 -3.34
C THR A 106 -1.10 25.94 -2.34
N LYS A 107 -2.12 26.71 -1.95
CA LYS A 107 -3.06 26.42 -0.85
C LYS A 107 -3.84 25.13 -1.04
N TRP A 108 -4.22 24.80 -2.27
CA TRP A 108 -5.12 23.69 -2.58
C TRP A 108 -4.42 22.37 -2.95
N GLN A 109 -3.08 22.33 -2.91
CA GLN A 109 -2.29 21.16 -3.29
C GLN A 109 -2.68 19.90 -2.51
N GLN A 110 -2.76 20.00 -1.19
CA GLN A 110 -2.99 18.83 -0.33
C GLN A 110 -4.44 18.37 -0.35
N LYS A 111 -5.40 19.28 -0.57
CA LYS A 111 -6.83 19.00 -0.48
C LYS A 111 -7.42 18.51 -1.80
N TYR A 112 -7.09 19.19 -2.90
CA TYR A 112 -7.69 18.94 -4.21
C TYR A 112 -6.67 18.59 -5.29
N ARG A 113 -5.38 18.64 -4.95
CA ARG A 113 -4.29 18.34 -5.88
C ARG A 113 -4.31 19.27 -7.11
N ILE A 114 -4.46 20.56 -6.83
CA ILE A 114 -4.45 21.61 -7.85
C ILE A 114 -3.51 22.76 -7.45
N TRP A 115 -3.10 23.50 -8.45
CA TRP A 115 -2.44 24.79 -8.34
C TRP A 115 -3.29 25.85 -9.03
N VAL A 116 -3.39 27.03 -8.43
CA VAL A 116 -4.09 28.16 -9.05
C VAL A 116 -3.02 29.13 -9.53
N ASP A 117 -2.95 29.40 -10.83
CA ASP A 117 -2.04 30.41 -11.37
C ASP A 117 -2.86 31.61 -11.84
N ARG A 118 -2.50 32.80 -11.34
CA ARG A 118 -3.10 34.07 -11.74
C ARG A 118 -2.07 34.92 -12.46
N THR A 119 -2.24 35.06 -13.76
CA THR A 119 -1.52 36.05 -14.56
C THR A 119 -2.34 37.36 -14.65
N PRO A 120 -1.76 38.48 -15.12
CA PRO A 120 -2.48 39.75 -15.21
C PRO A 120 -3.72 39.72 -16.11
N ASP A 121 -3.74 38.82 -17.10
CA ASP A 121 -4.76 38.68 -18.12
C ASP A 121 -5.75 37.53 -17.85
N ARG A 122 -5.31 36.48 -17.14
CA ARG A 122 -6.06 35.25 -16.96
C ARG A 122 -5.76 34.55 -15.64
N LEU A 123 -6.75 33.81 -15.14
CA LEU A 123 -6.60 32.88 -14.03
C LEU A 123 -6.90 31.47 -14.54
N PHE A 124 -6.06 30.50 -14.23
CA PHE A 124 -6.29 29.11 -14.59
C PHE A 124 -5.88 28.17 -13.46
N VAL A 125 -6.41 26.95 -13.50
CA VAL A 125 -6.14 25.93 -12.49
C VAL A 125 -5.41 24.77 -13.13
N ILE A 126 -4.21 24.50 -12.66
CA ILE A 126 -3.40 23.36 -13.10
C ILE A 126 -3.72 22.18 -12.18
N TYR A 127 -4.00 21.02 -12.78
CA TYR A 127 -4.10 19.77 -12.04
C TYR A 127 -2.70 19.28 -11.69
N ALA A 128 -2.39 19.16 -10.39
CA ALA A 128 -1.04 18.89 -9.87
C ALA A 128 -0.66 17.40 -10.05
N ARG A 129 -0.63 16.95 -11.31
CA ARG A 129 -0.32 15.58 -11.73
C ARG A 129 0.73 15.62 -12.83
N CYS A 130 1.90 15.08 -12.53
CA CYS A 130 2.98 14.87 -13.47
C CYS A 130 2.53 13.91 -14.58
N THR A 131 2.77 14.30 -15.83
CA THR A 131 2.34 13.55 -17.02
C THR A 131 3.25 12.37 -17.36
N HIS A 132 4.33 12.18 -16.61
CA HIS A 132 5.18 10.99 -16.68
C HIS A 132 4.46 9.77 -16.08
N LEU A 133 4.29 9.73 -14.75
CA LEU A 133 3.69 8.60 -14.02
C LEU A 133 2.69 9.04 -12.94
N GLY A 134 2.28 10.30 -12.93
CA GLY A 134 1.22 10.78 -12.05
C GLY A 134 1.64 11.14 -10.63
N CYS A 135 2.92 11.42 -10.36
CA CYS A 135 3.34 12.07 -9.10
C CYS A 135 2.82 13.51 -9.00
N THR A 136 2.83 14.11 -7.81
CA THR A 136 2.51 15.55 -7.63
C THR A 136 3.80 16.37 -7.70
N PRO A 137 4.00 17.23 -8.71
CA PRO A 137 5.15 18.14 -8.75
C PRO A 137 5.05 19.20 -7.67
N ASP A 138 6.18 19.62 -7.10
CA ASP A 138 6.25 20.70 -6.13
C ASP A 138 6.58 22.02 -6.83
N TRP A 139 5.88 23.09 -6.46
CA TRP A 139 6.24 24.45 -6.88
C TRP A 139 7.53 24.91 -6.18
N LYS A 140 8.48 25.45 -6.95
CA LYS A 140 9.72 26.06 -6.46
C LYS A 140 9.70 27.56 -6.75
N PRO A 141 9.27 28.41 -5.79
CA PRO A 141 9.16 29.86 -5.99
C PRO A 141 10.49 30.52 -6.38
N SER A 142 11.61 30.02 -5.87
CA SER A 142 12.95 30.54 -6.18
C SER A 142 13.36 30.38 -7.64
N GLU A 143 12.76 29.41 -8.34
CA GLU A 143 13.13 29.06 -9.71
C GLU A 143 11.94 29.20 -10.68
N ASN A 144 10.78 29.69 -10.20
CA ASN A 144 9.54 29.85 -10.96
C ASN A 144 9.16 28.62 -11.81
N LYS A 145 9.28 27.43 -11.22
CA LYS A 145 8.99 26.17 -11.91
C LYS A 145 8.44 25.11 -10.97
N PHE A 146 7.71 24.16 -11.53
CA PHE A 146 7.36 22.92 -10.85
C PHE A 146 8.44 21.87 -11.07
N LYS A 147 8.81 21.18 -10.00
CA LYS A 147 9.77 20.07 -10.03
C LYS A 147 9.12 18.81 -9.50
N CYS A 148 9.12 17.75 -10.30
CA CYS A 148 8.61 16.45 -9.91
C CYS A 148 9.70 15.66 -9.15
N PRO A 149 9.51 15.31 -7.86
CA PRO A 149 10.53 14.63 -7.06
C PRO A 149 10.81 13.19 -7.52
N CYS A 150 9.89 12.58 -8.28
CA CYS A 150 10.02 11.18 -8.69
C CYS A 150 11.12 10.92 -9.73
N HIS A 151 11.19 11.73 -10.80
CA HIS A 151 12.12 11.51 -11.93
C HIS A 151 12.67 12.81 -12.52
N GLY A 152 12.51 13.93 -11.80
CA GLY A 152 13.09 15.22 -12.19
C GLY A 152 12.38 15.95 -13.33
N SER A 153 11.16 15.58 -13.72
CA SER A 153 10.37 16.36 -14.68
C SER A 153 10.18 17.80 -14.19
N GLY A 154 10.44 18.77 -15.06
CA GLY A 154 10.25 20.18 -14.77
C GLY A 154 9.23 20.83 -15.70
N TYR A 155 8.43 21.70 -15.12
CA TYR A 155 7.38 22.45 -15.80
C TYR A 155 7.47 23.93 -15.45
N ASP A 156 7.17 24.81 -16.39
CA ASP A 156 7.11 26.26 -16.14
C ASP A 156 5.87 26.62 -15.28
N SER A 157 5.69 27.91 -14.98
CA SER A 157 4.52 28.39 -14.23
C SER A 157 3.19 28.05 -14.90
N GLU A 158 3.14 28.01 -16.23
CA GLU A 158 1.94 27.66 -17.00
C GLU A 158 1.67 26.15 -17.08
N GLY A 159 2.59 25.32 -16.56
CA GLY A 159 2.51 23.86 -16.56
C GLY A 159 3.07 23.20 -17.82
N ILE A 160 3.79 23.94 -18.68
CA ILE A 160 4.45 23.42 -19.88
C ILE A 160 5.72 22.68 -19.49
N ASN A 161 5.86 21.45 -19.97
CA ASN A 161 7.04 20.62 -19.72
C ASN A 161 8.24 21.16 -20.51
N PHE A 162 9.38 21.33 -19.86
CA PHE A 162 10.62 21.77 -20.53
C PHE A 162 11.83 20.91 -20.20
N GLU A 163 11.78 20.08 -19.15
CA GLU A 163 12.87 19.18 -18.76
C GLU A 163 12.37 17.85 -18.18
N GLY A 164 13.21 16.83 -18.24
CA GLY A 164 12.94 15.50 -17.72
C GLY A 164 12.05 14.64 -18.62
N PRO A 165 11.56 13.49 -18.12
CA PRO A 165 10.89 12.47 -18.94
C PRO A 165 9.41 12.76 -19.27
N ALA A 166 8.87 13.89 -18.83
CA ALA A 166 7.46 14.21 -19.05
C ALA A 166 7.19 14.49 -20.54
N PRO A 167 6.29 13.73 -21.20
CA PRO A 167 6.12 13.82 -22.65
C PRO A 167 5.26 15.01 -23.09
N ARG A 168 4.54 15.66 -22.16
CA ARG A 168 3.55 16.71 -22.42
C ARG A 168 3.32 17.64 -21.22
N PRO A 169 2.69 18.81 -21.42
CA PRO A 169 2.29 19.73 -20.34
C PRO A 169 1.29 19.13 -19.36
N MET A 170 1.26 19.64 -18.12
CA MET A 170 0.25 19.29 -17.11
C MET A 170 -1.16 19.70 -17.54
N ASP A 171 -2.16 18.95 -17.07
CA ASP A 171 -3.55 19.21 -17.44
C ASP A 171 -4.12 20.42 -16.70
N ARG A 172 -5.02 21.17 -17.35
CA ARG A 172 -5.77 22.26 -16.70
C ARG A 172 -7.17 21.78 -16.32
N ALA A 173 -7.62 22.10 -15.12
CA ALA A 173 -8.99 21.81 -14.70
C ALA A 173 -9.96 22.83 -15.30
N ARG A 174 -11.21 22.42 -15.54
CA ARG A 174 -12.24 23.36 -15.96
C ARG A 174 -12.63 24.28 -14.82
N ILE A 175 -12.78 25.56 -15.12
CA ILE A 175 -13.17 26.57 -14.17
C ILE A 175 -14.30 27.45 -14.69
N GLU A 176 -15.17 27.86 -13.78
CA GLU A 176 -16.28 28.78 -14.02
C GLU A 176 -16.48 29.70 -12.83
N LEU A 177 -17.10 30.86 -13.06
CA LEU A 177 -17.60 31.69 -11.98
C LEU A 177 -18.99 31.19 -11.59
N ALA A 178 -19.14 30.79 -10.33
CA ALA A 178 -20.43 30.45 -9.76
C ALA A 178 -21.29 31.72 -9.56
N PRO A 179 -22.62 31.59 -9.39
CA PRO A 179 -23.52 32.73 -9.22
C PRO A 179 -23.21 33.62 -7.99
N ASP A 180 -22.49 33.08 -7.02
CA ASP A 180 -22.02 33.79 -5.83
C ASP A 180 -20.67 34.49 -6.04
N GLY A 181 -20.11 34.48 -7.25
CA GLY A 181 -18.84 35.13 -7.60
C GLY A 181 -17.58 34.35 -7.23
N GLN A 182 -17.73 33.15 -6.66
CA GLN A 182 -16.60 32.26 -6.36
C GLN A 182 -16.19 31.46 -7.59
N ILE A 183 -14.92 31.06 -7.66
CA ILE A 183 -14.42 30.16 -8.68
C ILE A 183 -14.87 28.73 -8.33
N LEU A 184 -15.64 28.14 -9.25
CA LEU A 184 -16.01 26.74 -9.26
C LEU A 184 -15.01 25.99 -10.13
N VAL A 185 -14.32 25.01 -9.55
CA VAL A 185 -13.38 24.14 -10.24
C VAL A 185 -14.03 22.78 -10.46
N ASP A 186 -13.93 22.27 -11.67
CA ASP A 186 -14.33 20.93 -12.08
C ASP A 186 -13.10 20.12 -12.49
N THR A 187 -12.69 19.19 -11.63
CA THR A 187 -11.57 18.27 -11.90
C THR A 187 -11.98 17.05 -12.74
N SER A 188 -13.28 16.84 -12.99
CA SER A 188 -13.75 15.75 -13.85
C SER A 188 -13.48 16.04 -15.33
N LYS A 189 -13.43 17.33 -15.70
CA LYS A 189 -13.10 17.77 -17.04
C LYS A 189 -11.72 18.43 -17.05
N LEU A 190 -10.75 17.72 -17.61
CA LEU A 190 -9.37 18.18 -17.75
C LEU A 190 -9.08 18.55 -19.21
N TYR A 191 -8.50 19.73 -19.42
CA TYR A 191 -7.95 20.16 -20.69
C TYR A 191 -6.50 19.68 -20.76
N SER A 192 -6.20 18.84 -21.75
CA SER A 192 -4.88 18.23 -21.94
C SER A 192 -4.24 18.71 -23.24
N TRP A 193 -2.92 18.62 -23.33
CA TRP A 193 -2.19 18.92 -24.57
C TRP A 193 -1.30 17.75 -24.98
N PRO A 194 -1.83 16.78 -25.75
CA PRO A 194 -1.04 15.66 -26.25
C PRO A 194 0.01 16.10 -27.26
N LYS A 195 1.14 15.38 -27.32
CA LYS A 195 2.22 15.66 -28.28
C LYS A 195 1.70 15.54 -29.72
N GLY A 196 1.84 16.60 -30.51
CA GLY A 196 1.43 16.64 -31.92
C GLY A 196 -0.05 16.93 -32.16
N GLN A 197 -0.83 17.23 -31.12
CA GLN A 197 -2.23 17.65 -31.20
C GLN A 197 -2.35 19.15 -30.86
N PRO A 198 -3.43 19.83 -31.29
CA PRO A 198 -3.71 21.20 -30.88
C PRO A 198 -3.88 21.29 -29.36
N THR A 199 -3.56 22.46 -28.81
CA THR A 199 -3.73 22.73 -27.38
C THR A 199 -5.19 23.01 -27.04
N HIS A 200 -5.67 22.41 -25.96
CA HIS A 200 -6.98 22.67 -25.38
C HIS A 200 -6.94 23.73 -24.28
N PHE A 201 -5.80 24.38 -24.05
CA PHE A 201 -5.67 25.39 -22.99
C PHE A 201 -6.32 26.73 -23.32
N ASN A 202 -6.65 26.94 -24.60
CA ASN A 202 -7.35 28.13 -25.08
C ASN A 202 -8.87 27.89 -25.21
N ASP A 203 -9.35 26.70 -24.84
CA ASP A 203 -10.77 26.38 -24.91
C ASP A 203 -11.56 27.12 -23.80
N PRO A 204 -12.83 27.45 -24.04
CA PRO A 204 -13.67 28.07 -23.02
C PRO A 204 -13.71 27.22 -21.74
N GLY A 205 -13.45 27.88 -20.60
CA GLY A 205 -13.41 27.25 -19.29
C GLY A 205 -12.06 26.62 -18.91
N ALA A 206 -11.04 26.64 -19.76
CA ALA A 206 -9.67 26.30 -19.36
C ALA A 206 -8.98 27.43 -18.56
N PHE A 207 -9.52 28.64 -18.65
CA PHE A 207 -9.08 29.85 -17.95
C PHE A 207 -10.27 30.81 -17.77
N LEU A 208 -10.15 31.74 -16.83
CA LEU A 208 -11.04 32.89 -16.64
C LEU A 208 -10.28 34.16 -17.05
N THR A 209 -10.94 35.06 -17.76
CA THR A 209 -10.39 36.35 -18.19
C THR A 209 -10.98 37.51 -17.38
N GLY A 210 -10.18 38.56 -17.16
CA GLY A 210 -10.67 39.81 -16.57
C GLY A 210 -11.05 39.70 -15.08
N VAL A 211 -10.31 38.87 -14.34
CA VAL A 211 -10.55 38.54 -12.92
C VAL A 211 -9.42 38.96 -11.99
#